data_AF-A0A974SMV0-F1
#
_entry.id   AF-A0A974SMV0-F1
#
_cell.length_a   1.000
_cell.length_b   1.000
_cell.length_c   1.000
_cell.angle_alpha   90.00
_cell.angle_beta   90.00
_cell.angle_gamma   90.00
#
_symmetry.space_group_name_H-M   'P 1'
#
loop_
_entity.id
_entity.type
_entity.pdbx_description
1 polymer ?
#
loop_
_entity_poly.entity_id
_entity_poly.type
_entity_poly.pdbx_seq_one_letter_code
_entity_poly.pdbx_strand_id
1 'polypeptide(L)' 'MTDNAVSILNALGHGTWTESYSGGMISNPDPVFGGIVDSAIATAEWFVIFNAPSLKALEGFPTRERAAEAFVIGVRVCDV' A
#
# COMPACT_ATOMS: atom_id res chain seq x y z
N MET A 1 -6.89 15.39 10.23
CA MET A 1 -7.18 13.95 10.38
C MET A 1 -5.89 13.25 10.05
N THR A 2 -5.30 12.51 10.99
CA THR A 2 -4.19 11.62 10.67
C THR A 2 -4.66 10.64 9.63
N ASP A 3 -3.90 10.54 8.56
CA ASP A 3 -4.27 9.79 7.38
C ASP A 3 -4.13 8.28 7.66
N ASN A 4 -5.27 7.58 7.75
CA ASN A 4 -5.34 6.24 8.36
C ASN A 4 -4.49 5.19 7.61
N ALA A 5 -4.34 5.34 6.29
CA ALA A 5 -3.62 4.40 5.44
C ALA A 5 -2.12 4.28 5.79
N VAL A 6 -1.42 5.39 6.04
CA VAL A 6 0.00 5.37 6.44
C VAL A 6 0.18 4.65 7.78
N SER A 7 -0.74 4.86 8.72
CA SER A 7 -0.74 4.18 10.02
C SER A 7 -0.97 2.67 9.87
N ILE A 8 -1.93 2.27 9.04
CA ILE A 8 -2.20 0.85 8.70
C ILE A 8 -0.93 0.17 8.16
N LEU A 9 -0.22 0.83 7.24
CA LEU A 9 0.98 0.28 6.62
C LEU A 9 2.18 0.23 7.58
N ASN A 10 2.39 1.28 8.39
CA ASN A 10 3.46 1.29 9.39
C ASN A 10 3.26 0.27 10.52
N ALA A 11 2.03 -0.19 10.75
CA ALA A 11 1.75 -1.29 11.69
C ALA A 11 2.37 -2.64 11.27
N LEU A 12 2.87 -2.77 10.03
CA LEU A 12 3.65 -3.94 9.59
C LEU A 12 5.05 -3.99 10.21
N GLY A 13 5.62 -2.87 10.65
CA GLY A 13 6.94 -2.84 11.28
C GLY A 13 8.13 -3.04 10.33
N HIS A 14 7.93 -3.01 9.00
CA HIS A 14 8.97 -3.16 7.99
C HIS A 14 9.22 -1.84 7.26
N GLY A 15 10.27 -1.11 7.65
CA GLY A 15 10.60 0.20 7.07
C GLY A 15 9.65 1.31 7.51
N THR A 16 9.73 2.46 6.84
CA THR A 16 8.85 3.60 7.09
C THR A 16 8.12 3.95 5.81
N TRP A 17 6.80 3.77 5.82
CA TRP A 17 5.93 4.22 4.75
C TRP A 17 5.81 5.75 4.80
N THR A 18 6.07 6.38 3.66
CA THR A 18 5.97 7.84 3.49
C THR A 18 4.92 8.16 2.44
N GLU A 19 4.20 9.26 2.66
CA GLU A 19 3.26 9.79 1.67
C GLU A 19 3.82 11.03 0.97
N SER A 20 3.50 11.20 -0.32
CA SER A 20 3.99 12.33 -1.12
C SER A 20 3.41 13.67 -0.68
N TYR A 21 2.14 13.66 -0.29
CA TYR A 21 1.37 14.73 0.33
C TYR A 21 0.17 14.09 1.03
N SER A 22 -0.54 14.83 1.89
CA SER A 22 -1.71 14.28 2.60
C SER A 22 -2.78 13.80 1.61
N GLY A 23 -3.20 12.54 1.72
CA GLY A 23 -4.12 11.89 0.78
C GLY A 23 -3.49 11.41 -0.53
N GLY A 24 -2.18 11.62 -0.74
CA GLY A 24 -1.47 11.22 -1.96
C GLY A 24 -0.94 9.78 -1.94
N MET A 25 -0.05 9.49 -2.90
CA MET A 25 0.68 8.22 -3.02
C MET A 25 1.44 7.92 -1.73
N ILE A 26 1.45 6.65 -1.32
CA ILE A 26 2.26 6.12 -0.23
C ILE A 26 3.28 5.15 -0.80
N SER A 27 4.52 5.22 -0.34
CA SER A 27 5.59 4.32 -0.81
C SER A 27 6.51 3.87 0.31
N ASN A 28 7.11 2.70 0.12
CA ASN A 28 8.16 2.16 0.97
C ASN A 28 9.19 1.42 0.09
N PRO A 29 10.48 1.78 0.14
CA PRO A 29 11.51 1.19 -0.70
C PRO A 29 11.98 -0.20 -0.25
N ASP A 30 11.46 -0.75 0.86
CA ASP A 30 11.83 -2.09 1.32
C ASP A 30 11.58 -3.13 0.20
N PRO A 31 12.59 -3.93 -0.20
CA PRO A 31 12.49 -4.79 -1.37
C PRO A 31 11.56 -6.00 -1.17
N VAL A 32 11.24 -6.36 0.07
CA VAL A 32 10.45 -7.55 0.41
C VAL A 32 9.07 -7.16 0.94
N PHE A 33 9.00 -6.18 1.84
CA PHE A 33 7.78 -5.78 2.54
C PHE A 33 7.29 -4.39 2.14
N GLY A 34 7.95 -3.75 1.18
CA GLY A 34 7.59 -2.44 0.65
C GLY A 34 6.77 -2.52 -0.64
N GLY A 35 6.48 -1.34 -1.19
CA GLY A 35 5.65 -1.19 -2.37
C GLY A 35 5.14 0.23 -2.55
N ILE A 36 4.12 0.36 -3.38
CA ILE A 36 3.42 1.60 -3.70
C ILE A 36 1.92 1.39 -3.49
N VAL A 37 1.28 2.36 -2.86
CA VAL A 37 -0.17 2.51 -2.79
C VAL A 37 -0.51 3.85 -3.43
N ASP A 38 -1.21 3.83 -4.56
CA ASP A 38 -1.55 5.02 -5.33
C ASP A 38 -2.91 4.86 -6.01
N SER A 39 -3.41 5.92 -6.64
CA SER A 39 -4.68 5.92 -7.37
C SER A 39 -4.49 6.05 -8.88
N ALA A 40 -5.27 5.29 -9.63
CA ALA A 40 -5.31 5.39 -11.08
C ALA A 40 -5.92 6.73 -11.48
N ILE A 41 -5.18 7.55 -12.24
CA ILE A 41 -5.63 8.89 -12.66
C ILE A 41 -6.97 8.84 -13.40
N ALA A 42 -7.19 7.80 -14.21
CA ALA A 42 -8.39 7.68 -15.05
C ALA A 42 -9.66 7.31 -14.27
N THR A 43 -9.56 6.50 -13.21
CA THR A 43 -10.72 5.95 -12.48
C THR A 43 -10.84 6.46 -11.04
N ALA A 44 -9.79 7.08 -10.51
CA ALA A 44 -9.60 7.41 -9.09
C ALA A 44 -9.63 6.18 -8.16
N GLU A 45 -9.58 4.96 -8.71
CA GLU A 45 -9.48 3.75 -7.92
C GLU A 45 -8.06 3.57 -7.42
N TRP A 46 -7.94 3.11 -6.18
CA TRP A 46 -6.66 2.82 -5.56
C TRP A 46 -6.16 1.45 -5.97
N PHE A 47 -4.84 1.34 -6.05
CA PHE A 47 -4.13 0.12 -6.36
C PHE A 47 -2.89 -0.02 -5.48
N VAL A 48 -2.33 -1.21 -5.52
CA VAL A 48 -1.17 -1.64 -4.76
C VAL A 48 -0.19 -2.32 -5.70
N ILE A 49 1.07 -1.90 -5.66
CA ILE A 49 2.19 -2.60 -6.28
C ILE A 49 3.14 -3.04 -5.16
N PHE A 50 3.42 -4.33 -5.08
CA PHE A 50 4.40 -4.87 -4.14
C PHE A 50 5.79 -4.82 -4.76
N ASN A 51 6.81 -4.56 -3.94
CA ASN A 51 8.21 -4.73 -4.38
C ASN A 51 8.58 -6.22 -4.50
N ALA A 52 7.94 -7.09 -3.69
CA ALA A 52 8.16 -8.53 -3.76
C ALA A 52 7.68 -9.11 -5.11
N PRO A 53 8.57 -9.78 -5.87
CA PRO A 53 8.24 -10.25 -7.23
C PRO A 53 7.25 -11.43 -7.26
N SER A 54 7.04 -12.10 -6.13
CA SER A 54 6.06 -13.19 -5.99
C SER A 54 4.61 -12.67 -5.88
N LEU A 55 4.44 -11.40 -5.53
CA LEU A 55 3.13 -10.78 -5.34
C LEU A 55 2.70 -10.03 -6.59
N LYS A 56 1.44 -10.22 -6.97
CA LYS A 56 0.83 -9.46 -8.07
C LYS A 56 0.25 -8.16 -7.56
N ALA A 57 0.22 -7.15 -8.41
CA ALA A 57 -0.51 -5.92 -8.13
C ALA A 57 -1.99 -6.21 -7.84
N LEU A 58 -2.58 -5.40 -6.96
CA LEU A 58 -4.01 -5.44 -6.61
C LEU A 58 -4.62 -4.08 -6.96
N GLU A 59 -5.80 -4.06 -7.56
CA GLU A 59 -6.41 -2.85 -8.14
C GLU A 59 -7.91 -2.77 -7.82
N GLY A 60 -8.53 -1.63 -8.14
CA GLY A 60 -9.99 -1.45 -8.03
C GLY A 60 -10.49 -1.11 -6.62
N PHE A 61 -9.62 -0.57 -5.76
CA PHE A 61 -10.03 -0.22 -4.40
C PHE A 61 -10.72 1.15 -4.35
N PRO A 62 -11.86 1.28 -3.65
CA PRO A 62 -12.61 2.53 -3.62
C PRO A 62 -11.97 3.60 -2.73
N THR A 63 -11.07 3.22 -1.81
CA THR A 63 -10.38 4.15 -0.92
C THR A 63 -8.93 3.75 -0.69
N ARG A 64 -8.13 4.74 -0.27
CA ARG A 64 -6.72 4.59 0.10
C ARG A 64 -6.53 3.58 1.24
N GLU A 65 -7.41 3.61 2.23
CA GLU A 65 -7.39 2.68 3.37
C GLU A 65 -7.66 1.25 2.92
N ARG A 66 -8.61 1.03 1.99
CA ARG A 66 -8.88 -0.31 1.45
C ARG A 66 -7.69 -0.89 0.70
N ALA A 67 -6.98 -0.05 -0.07
CA ALA A 67 -5.74 -0.47 -0.71
C ALA A 67 -4.64 -0.79 0.32
N ALA A 68 -4.49 0.03 1.37
CA ALA A 68 -3.55 -0.24 2.46
C ALA A 68 -3.87 -1.54 3.24
N GLU A 69 -5.14 -1.79 3.56
CA GLU A 69 -5.60 -3.05 4.15
C GLU A 69 -5.28 -4.24 3.24
N ALA A 70 -5.52 -4.11 1.93
CA ALA A 70 -5.22 -5.13 0.95
C ALA A 70 -3.70 -5.41 0.83
N PHE A 71 -2.85 -4.38 0.93
CA PHE A 71 -1.39 -4.55 1.00
C PHE A 71 -1.01 -5.43 2.20
N VAL A 72 -1.51 -5.08 3.40
CA VAL A 72 -1.22 -5.81 4.65
C VAL A 72 -1.64 -7.27 4.54
N ILE A 73 -2.81 -7.55 3.97
CA ILE A 73 -3.29 -8.91 3.74
C ILE A 73 -2.39 -9.64 2.73
N GLY A 74 -2.06 -9.00 1.60
CA GLY A 74 -1.23 -9.59 0.54
C GLY A 74 0.15 -10.03 1.04
N VAL A 75 0.81 -9.19 1.84
CA VAL A 75 2.10 -9.53 2.45
C VAL A 75 1.98 -10.72 3.41
N ARG A 76 0.97 -10.71 4.30
CA ARG A 76 0.81 -11.75 5.33
C ARG A 76 0.37 -13.12 4.79
N VAL A 77 -0.37 -13.14 3.68
CA VAL A 77 -0.87 -14.39 3.07
C VAL A 77 0.23 -15.15 2.32
N CYS A 78 1.36 -14.50 2.01
CA CYS A 78 2.50 -15.15 1.35
C CYS A 78 3.64 -15.55 2.30
N ASP A 79 3.52 -15.30 3.60
CA ASP A 79 4.45 -15.76 4.64
C ASP A 79 4.17 -17.22 5.11
N VAL A 80 3.49 -18.05 4.30
CA VAL A 80 3.17 -19.47 4.58
C VAL A 80 3.91 -20.44 3.68
#